data_AF-A0A7L2MDW4-F1
#
_entry.id   AF-A0A7L2MDW4-F1
#
_cell.length_a   1.000
_cell.length_b   1.000
_cell.length_c   1.000
_cell.angle_alpha   90.00
_cell.angle_beta   90.00
_cell.angle_gamma   90.00
#
_symmetry.space_group_name_H-M   'P 1'
#
loop_
_entity.id
_entity.type
_entity.pdbx_description
1 polymer ?
#
loop_
_entity_poly.entity_id
_entity_poly.type
_entity_poly.pdbx_seq_one_letter_code
_entity_poly.pdbx_strand_id
1 'polypeptide(L)'
;MAHTKTSILRGLLFSSLLHLTLSHDGVFLEKGQALSLLKRHRRANKGFLEEMLKGNLERECLEEKCSYEEAFEALESIDQTDIFWSKYQVCQGLGISRTLLDACLEGNCALGLGQNYQGTISHTKSGTECQVWTSKYPHIPKFNATIYPNLIENYCRNPDNDSEGPWCYTRDPTVEREACPIPVCGEDRTTVPFTPRATEPAPTEPCEPEKGMLYTGTLSVTVSGAKCLPWNSERAKEVLHGKDIDPEVELQENYCRNPDRDDEGVWCVTDEPPYFDYCDLHYCDSSLEDENQESEGLSGRSTIPKEFKTFFDEKTFGSGEADCGTRPLFEKKKITDKNERELLDSYTGRIVGGNDAEVGSSPWQVMLFKKSPQELLCGASLISDSWILTAAHCLFYPPWDKNLSTSDILVRIGKHVRAKYEKNKEKIALLDKIIIHPKYNWKENMDRDIALMHLKRPISFSDYIHTVCLPTKEVVQRLMLAGYKGRVTGWGNLKETWATNPSNLPLPTVLQQVHVPIADQSICKASTKIKVTDNMFCAGYSPDVSQRGDACEGDSGGPFVMKNPDDNRWYQVGIVSWGEGCDRDGKYGFYTHVFRQKKWIRKAIENHAR
;
A
#
# COMPACT_ATOMS: atom_id res chain seq x y z
N MET A 1 85.99 -59.23 14.35
CA MET A 1 85.52 -58.30 13.29
C MET A 1 84.00 -58.10 13.36
N ALA A 2 83.48 -57.59 14.48
CA ALA A 2 82.03 -57.41 14.69
C ALA A 2 81.63 -56.00 15.19
N HIS A 3 82.59 -55.06 15.29
CA HIS A 3 82.33 -53.71 15.81
C HIS A 3 82.23 -52.61 14.73
N THR A 4 82.48 -52.92 13.45
CA THR A 4 82.50 -51.92 12.36
C THR A 4 81.22 -51.83 11.54
N LYS A 5 80.28 -52.79 11.66
CA LYS A 5 79.01 -52.77 10.90
C LYS A 5 77.88 -52.01 11.61
N THR A 6 77.91 -51.91 12.94
CA THR A 6 76.88 -51.23 13.74
C THR A 6 77.01 -49.70 13.72
N SER A 7 78.22 -49.17 13.46
CA SER A 7 78.47 -47.72 13.34
C SER A 7 77.95 -47.16 12.01
N ILE A 8 78.10 -47.92 10.92
CA ILE A 8 77.64 -47.52 9.58
C ILE A 8 76.11 -47.52 9.51
N LEU A 9 75.43 -48.49 10.14
CA LEU A 9 73.98 -48.56 10.15
C LEU A 9 73.35 -47.44 11.01
N ARG A 10 74.00 -47.06 12.12
CA ARG A 10 73.57 -45.90 12.94
C ARG A 10 73.81 -44.57 12.22
N GLY A 11 74.89 -44.43 11.46
CA GLY A 11 75.16 -43.25 10.63
C GLY A 11 74.14 -43.05 9.50
N LEU A 12 73.74 -44.14 8.83
CA LEU A 12 72.72 -44.09 7.77
C LEU A 12 71.31 -43.82 8.32
N LEU A 13 70.96 -44.36 9.49
CA LEU A 13 69.68 -44.07 10.14
C LEU A 13 69.60 -42.63 10.66
N PHE A 14 70.70 -42.08 11.21
CA PHE A 14 70.75 -40.66 11.60
C PHE A 14 70.72 -39.71 10.39
N SER A 15 71.35 -40.06 9.28
CA SER A 15 71.27 -39.31 8.02
C SER A 15 69.84 -39.32 7.44
N SER A 16 69.12 -40.45 7.53
CA SER A 16 67.73 -40.53 7.08
C SER A 16 66.75 -39.75 7.97
N LEU A 17 66.99 -39.70 9.29
CA LEU A 17 66.19 -38.89 10.21
C LEU A 17 66.47 -37.39 10.04
N LEU A 18 67.72 -36.99 9.76
CA LEU A 18 68.06 -35.58 9.54
C LEU A 18 67.46 -35.04 8.23
N HIS A 19 67.28 -35.90 7.21
CA HIS A 19 66.57 -35.55 5.98
C HIS A 19 65.05 -35.41 6.16
N LEU A 20 64.45 -36.10 7.13
CA LEU A 20 63.01 -36.01 7.44
C LEU A 20 62.66 -34.78 8.30
N THR A 21 63.63 -34.18 9.00
CA THR A 21 63.39 -32.98 9.84
C THR A 21 63.81 -31.66 9.19
N LEU A 22 64.38 -31.68 7.98
CA LEU A 22 64.79 -30.47 7.23
C LEU A 22 63.89 -30.14 6.03
N SER A 23 62.83 -30.91 5.78
CA SER A 23 61.77 -30.54 4.83
C SER A 23 60.61 -29.89 5.57
N HIS A 24 60.79 -28.63 5.94
CA HIS A 24 59.71 -27.74 6.41
C HIS A 24 59.55 -26.54 5.47
N ASP A 25 59.66 -26.80 4.17
CA ASP A 25 59.13 -25.91 3.14
C ASP A 25 57.96 -26.64 2.47
N GLY A 26 56.81 -25.97 2.42
CA GLY A 26 55.54 -26.54 2.01
C GLY A 26 55.63 -27.32 0.69
N VAL A 27 55.26 -28.60 0.73
CA VAL A 27 55.09 -29.45 -0.47
C VAL A 27 53.93 -28.98 -1.36
N PHE A 28 53.17 -27.97 -0.90
CA PHE A 28 52.13 -27.31 -1.66
C PHE A 28 52.47 -25.83 -1.83
N LEU A 29 52.56 -25.39 -3.08
CA LEU A 29 52.59 -23.99 -3.44
C LEU A 29 51.26 -23.32 -3.02
N GLU A 30 51.31 -22.10 -2.50
CA GLU A 30 50.10 -21.29 -2.35
C GLU A 30 49.40 -21.11 -3.70
N LYS A 31 48.06 -21.05 -3.69
CA LYS A 31 47.21 -21.08 -4.90
C LYS A 31 47.64 -20.04 -5.95
N GLY A 32 48.12 -18.86 -5.52
CA GLY A 32 48.64 -17.82 -6.40
C GLY A 32 50.00 -18.12 -7.04
N GLN A 33 50.88 -18.85 -6.35
CA GLN A 33 52.20 -19.24 -6.86
C GLN A 33 52.14 -20.51 -7.73
N ALA A 34 51.18 -21.41 -7.50
CA ALA A 34 50.94 -22.56 -8.35
C ALA A 34 50.50 -22.16 -9.78
N LEU A 35 49.76 -21.05 -9.90
CA LEU A 35 49.28 -20.49 -11.17
C LEU A 35 50.39 -19.90 -12.04
N SER A 36 51.54 -19.49 -11.48
CA SER A 36 52.66 -18.93 -12.26
C SER A 36 53.58 -19.99 -12.86
N LEU A 37 53.63 -21.19 -12.26
CA LEU A 37 54.44 -22.32 -12.71
C LEU A 37 53.72 -23.20 -13.75
N LEU A 38 52.38 -23.28 -13.67
CA LEU A 38 51.57 -23.95 -14.69
C LEU A 38 51.16 -22.94 -15.77
N LYS A 39 52.06 -22.66 -16.72
CA LYS A 39 51.60 -22.21 -18.04
C LYS A 39 50.90 -23.37 -18.73
N ARG A 40 49.64 -23.64 -18.38
CA ARG A 40 48.76 -24.49 -19.19
C ARG A 40 48.60 -23.78 -20.54
N HIS A 41 49.18 -24.35 -21.59
CA HIS A 41 48.72 -24.05 -22.93
C HIS A 41 47.21 -24.35 -22.99
N ARG A 42 46.45 -23.47 -23.66
CA ARG A 42 45.05 -23.73 -24.04
C ARG A 42 44.96 -25.21 -24.44
N ARG A 43 44.08 -26.00 -23.82
CA ARG A 43 43.69 -27.28 -24.42
C ARG A 43 42.84 -26.90 -25.63
N ALA A 44 43.48 -26.43 -26.69
CA ALA A 44 42.82 -26.38 -27.98
C ALA A 44 42.55 -27.83 -28.37
N ASN A 45 41.40 -28.36 -27.97
CA ASN A 45 40.92 -29.63 -28.44
C ASN A 45 40.53 -29.44 -29.91
N LYS A 46 41.34 -30.03 -30.78
CA LYS A 46 40.96 -30.36 -32.15
C LYS A 46 41.21 -31.86 -32.29
N GLY A 47 40.29 -32.70 -31.82
CA GLY A 47 40.48 -34.15 -31.85
C GLY A 47 39.19 -34.95 -31.81
N PHE A 48 39.14 -36.00 -32.63
CA PHE A 48 38.04 -36.95 -32.90
C PHE A 48 37.47 -37.73 -31.68
N LEU A 49 37.94 -37.48 -30.45
CA LEU A 49 37.59 -38.29 -29.25
C LEU A 49 37.01 -37.47 -28.09
N GLU A 50 36.88 -36.14 -28.23
CA GLU A 50 36.37 -35.26 -27.18
C GLU A 50 34.90 -35.53 -26.85
N GLU A 51 34.07 -35.77 -27.88
CA GLU A 51 32.65 -36.17 -27.77
C GLU A 51 32.43 -37.52 -27.05
N MET A 52 33.49 -38.31 -26.79
CA MET A 52 33.39 -39.56 -26.03
C MET A 52 33.47 -39.36 -24.50
N LEU A 53 33.87 -38.17 -24.04
CA LEU A 53 33.94 -37.85 -22.61
C LEU A 53 32.59 -37.34 -22.13
N LYS A 54 32.18 -37.73 -20.91
CA LYS A 54 31.00 -37.11 -20.28
C LYS A 54 31.23 -35.60 -20.14
N GLY A 55 30.23 -34.81 -20.52
CA GLY A 55 30.23 -33.35 -20.40
C GLY A 55 30.57 -32.91 -18.97
N ASN A 56 31.38 -31.87 -18.83
CA ASN A 56 31.80 -31.35 -17.53
C ASN A 56 31.80 -29.82 -17.58
N LEU A 57 30.90 -29.20 -16.81
CA LEU A 57 30.69 -27.76 -16.83
C LEU A 57 31.96 -26.95 -16.51
N GLU A 58 32.79 -27.44 -15.59
CA GLU A 58 34.02 -26.76 -15.21
C GLU A 58 35.03 -26.74 -16.36
N ARG A 59 35.21 -27.88 -17.04
CA ARG A 59 36.13 -28.02 -18.17
C ARG A 59 35.63 -27.26 -19.40
N GLU A 60 34.39 -27.50 -19.80
CA GLU A 60 33.84 -26.98 -21.07
C GLU A 60 33.53 -25.48 -20.97
N CYS A 61 32.88 -25.05 -19.88
CA CYS A 61 32.31 -23.70 -19.80
C CYS A 61 33.05 -22.74 -18.87
N LEU A 62 33.75 -23.22 -17.86
CA LEU A 62 34.38 -22.33 -16.87
C LEU A 62 35.90 -22.18 -17.09
N GLU A 63 36.59 -23.21 -17.56
CA GLU A 63 37.98 -23.13 -18.03
C GLU A 63 38.06 -22.65 -19.49
N GLU A 64 37.03 -22.94 -20.29
CA GLU A 64 36.96 -22.64 -21.72
C GLU A 64 35.64 -21.95 -22.11
N LYS A 65 35.54 -21.54 -23.38
CA LYS A 65 34.34 -20.91 -23.92
C LYS A 65 33.45 -22.00 -24.49
N CYS A 66 32.32 -22.30 -23.84
CA CYS A 66 31.38 -23.30 -24.34
C CYS A 66 30.21 -22.69 -25.15
N SER A 67 29.58 -23.55 -25.93
CA SER A 67 28.29 -23.40 -26.61
C SER A 67 27.14 -23.86 -25.70
N TYR A 68 25.91 -23.52 -26.09
CA TYR A 68 24.71 -23.94 -25.35
C TYR A 68 24.59 -25.48 -25.32
N GLU A 69 24.95 -26.13 -26.42
CA GLU A 69 24.89 -27.58 -26.57
C GLU A 69 25.88 -28.28 -25.62
N GLU A 70 27.11 -27.78 -25.50
CA GLU A 70 28.09 -28.29 -24.52
C GLU A 70 27.65 -28.05 -23.06
N ALA A 71 27.00 -26.92 -22.77
CA ALA A 71 26.41 -26.67 -21.46
C ALA A 71 25.23 -27.62 -21.17
N PHE A 72 24.44 -27.96 -22.19
CA PHE A 72 23.36 -28.94 -22.09
C PHE A 72 23.89 -30.35 -21.86
N GLU A 73 24.92 -30.78 -22.58
CA GLU A 73 25.58 -32.07 -22.41
C GLU A 73 26.21 -32.23 -21.01
N ALA A 74 26.67 -31.12 -20.41
CA ALA A 74 27.20 -31.12 -19.06
C ALA A 74 26.12 -31.18 -17.95
N LEU A 75 24.96 -30.54 -18.17
CA LEU A 75 23.91 -30.39 -17.15
C LEU A 75 22.78 -31.41 -17.29
N GLU A 76 22.62 -32.03 -18.46
CA GLU A 76 21.61 -33.07 -18.76
C GLU A 76 20.17 -32.62 -18.43
N SER A 77 19.89 -31.30 -18.41
CA SER A 77 18.60 -30.72 -18.04
C SER A 77 18.37 -29.37 -18.71
N ILE A 78 17.27 -29.24 -19.45
CA ILE A 78 16.90 -28.00 -20.16
C ILE A 78 16.78 -26.84 -19.18
N ASP A 79 16.07 -27.02 -18.06
CA ASP A 79 15.86 -25.97 -17.07
C ASP A 79 17.18 -25.48 -16.44
N GLN A 80 18.08 -26.41 -16.12
CA GLN A 80 19.37 -26.06 -15.53
C GLN A 80 20.28 -25.38 -16.56
N THR A 81 20.24 -25.83 -17.82
CA THR A 81 21.01 -25.22 -18.92
C THR A 81 20.53 -23.80 -19.21
N ASP A 82 19.22 -23.55 -19.25
CA ASP A 82 18.68 -22.20 -19.47
C ASP A 82 19.07 -21.23 -18.35
N ILE A 83 18.98 -21.68 -17.09
CA ILE A 83 19.42 -20.90 -15.92
C ILE A 83 20.92 -20.60 -16.02
N PHE A 84 21.75 -21.61 -16.28
CA PHE A 84 23.19 -21.42 -16.42
C PHE A 84 23.52 -20.48 -17.59
N TRP A 85 22.91 -20.71 -18.75
CA TRP A 85 23.20 -20.00 -19.99
C TRP A 85 22.85 -18.51 -19.90
N SER A 86 21.73 -18.18 -19.28
CA SER A 86 21.33 -16.77 -19.04
C SER A 86 22.39 -16.00 -18.23
N LYS A 87 23.01 -16.62 -17.22
CA LYS A 87 24.11 -16.03 -16.45
C LYS A 87 25.40 -16.00 -17.27
N TYR A 88 25.70 -17.11 -17.94
CA TYR A 88 26.94 -17.31 -18.67
C TYR A 88 27.07 -16.30 -19.81
N GLN A 89 25.99 -15.97 -20.53
CA GLN A 89 25.98 -14.94 -21.57
C GLN A 89 26.29 -13.54 -21.04
N VAL A 90 25.78 -13.19 -19.85
CA VAL A 90 26.07 -11.89 -19.21
C VAL A 90 27.52 -11.83 -18.74
N CYS A 91 28.04 -12.93 -18.19
CA CYS A 91 29.41 -13.02 -17.72
C CYS A 91 30.43 -13.18 -18.88
N GLN A 92 29.99 -13.64 -20.05
CA GLN A 92 30.81 -13.77 -21.25
C GLN A 92 30.93 -12.44 -22.00
N GLY A 93 31.94 -11.66 -21.62
CA GLY A 93 32.30 -10.46 -22.39
C GLY A 93 33.74 -10.00 -22.33
N LEU A 94 34.62 -10.53 -21.46
CA LEU A 94 35.76 -9.70 -21.03
C LEU A 94 37.14 -10.36 -20.92
N GLY A 95 37.34 -11.64 -21.30
CA GLY A 95 38.66 -12.27 -21.09
C GLY A 95 39.09 -12.21 -19.61
N ILE A 96 38.10 -12.33 -18.72
CA ILE A 96 38.22 -12.16 -17.27
C ILE A 96 38.88 -13.37 -16.62
N SER A 97 39.55 -13.15 -15.49
CA SER A 97 40.16 -14.23 -14.72
C SER A 97 39.10 -15.22 -14.26
N ARG A 98 39.51 -16.47 -14.03
CA ARG A 98 38.61 -17.52 -13.52
C ARG A 98 37.90 -17.10 -12.24
N THR A 99 38.62 -16.46 -11.33
CA THR A 99 38.08 -15.94 -10.06
C THR A 99 36.96 -14.91 -10.27
N LEU A 100 37.05 -14.08 -11.31
CA LEU A 100 36.05 -13.07 -11.62
C LEU A 100 34.85 -13.67 -12.35
N LEU A 101 35.08 -14.70 -13.18
CA LEU A 101 34.00 -15.48 -13.80
C LEU A 101 33.17 -16.23 -12.74
N ASP A 102 33.83 -16.89 -11.78
CA ASP A 102 33.13 -17.58 -10.68
C ASP A 102 32.28 -16.59 -9.87
N ALA A 103 32.84 -15.45 -9.47
CA ALA A 103 32.11 -14.40 -8.76
C ALA A 103 30.92 -13.84 -9.55
N CYS A 104 31.07 -13.70 -10.88
CA CYS A 104 29.97 -13.26 -11.74
C CYS A 104 28.83 -14.27 -11.79
N LEU A 105 29.14 -15.57 -11.90
CA LEU A 105 28.16 -16.65 -11.97
C LEU A 105 27.46 -16.93 -10.64
N GLU A 106 28.16 -16.72 -9.51
CA GLU A 106 27.56 -16.71 -8.17
C GLU A 106 26.47 -15.64 -8.05
N GLY A 107 26.67 -14.46 -8.67
CA GLY A 107 25.66 -13.40 -8.76
C GLY A 107 25.52 -12.54 -7.50
N ASN A 108 26.46 -12.63 -6.55
CA ASN A 108 26.46 -11.81 -5.33
C ASN A 108 27.04 -10.40 -5.54
N CYS A 109 27.57 -10.11 -6.73
CA CYS A 109 28.15 -8.84 -7.13
C CYS A 109 27.70 -8.48 -8.56
N ALA A 110 27.80 -7.20 -8.91
CA ALA A 110 27.52 -6.71 -10.25
C ALA A 110 28.79 -6.71 -11.11
N LEU A 111 28.71 -7.31 -12.30
CA LEU A 111 29.68 -7.15 -13.38
C LEU A 111 29.07 -6.27 -14.48
N GLY A 112 29.81 -5.26 -14.94
CA GLY A 112 29.30 -4.31 -15.93
C GLY A 112 28.08 -3.54 -15.39
N LEU A 113 26.93 -3.67 -16.07
CA LEU A 113 25.67 -3.07 -15.62
C LEU A 113 24.91 -3.93 -14.58
N GLY A 114 25.45 -5.09 -14.19
CA GLY A 114 24.92 -5.91 -13.11
C GLY A 114 23.71 -6.77 -13.46
N GLN A 115 23.51 -7.14 -14.74
CA GLN A 115 22.46 -8.10 -15.13
C GLN A 115 22.69 -9.49 -14.53
N ASN A 116 23.93 -9.82 -14.15
CA ASN A 116 24.28 -11.07 -13.48
C ASN A 116 23.85 -11.09 -12.01
N TYR A 117 23.51 -9.94 -11.43
CA TYR A 117 23.24 -9.81 -10.01
C TYR A 117 21.95 -10.54 -9.60
N GLN A 118 22.09 -11.46 -8.66
CA GLN A 118 21.02 -12.26 -8.08
C GLN A 118 21.00 -12.23 -6.55
N GLY A 119 21.83 -11.38 -5.94
CA GLY A 119 21.87 -11.20 -4.49
C GLY A 119 20.58 -10.63 -3.91
N THR A 120 20.59 -10.44 -2.59
CA THR A 120 19.41 -10.16 -1.77
C THR A 120 19.33 -8.71 -1.28
N ILE A 121 20.09 -7.78 -1.86
CA ILE A 121 20.00 -6.36 -1.49
C ILE A 121 18.62 -5.84 -1.90
N SER A 122 17.90 -5.28 -0.92
CA SER A 122 16.51 -4.82 -1.04
C SER A 122 16.34 -3.37 -0.55
N HIS A 123 17.40 -2.57 -0.65
CA HIS A 123 17.38 -1.15 -0.34
C HIS A 123 18.16 -0.36 -1.39
N THR A 124 17.72 0.87 -1.61
CA THR A 124 18.30 1.78 -2.61
C THR A 124 19.50 2.55 -2.05
N LYS A 125 20.17 3.33 -2.90
CA LYS A 125 21.29 4.20 -2.48
C LYS A 125 20.91 5.22 -1.41
N SER A 126 19.63 5.62 -1.33
CA SER A 126 19.10 6.51 -0.30
C SER A 126 18.70 5.80 1.01
N GLY A 127 18.79 4.47 1.06
CA GLY A 127 18.29 3.65 2.18
C GLY A 127 16.79 3.36 2.12
N THR A 128 16.11 3.74 1.03
CA THR A 128 14.69 3.45 0.85
C THR A 128 14.50 1.96 0.61
N GLU A 129 13.52 1.35 1.28
CA GLU A 129 13.19 -0.05 1.11
C GLU A 129 12.55 -0.30 -0.26
N CYS A 130 12.96 -1.38 -0.93
CA CYS A 130 12.43 -1.74 -2.23
C CYS A 130 10.98 -2.26 -2.14
N GLN A 131 10.19 -1.87 -3.13
CA GLN A 131 8.90 -2.46 -3.44
C GLN A 131 9.09 -3.88 -4.01
N VAL A 132 8.19 -4.79 -3.63
CA VAL A 132 8.16 -6.16 -4.17
C VAL A 132 7.80 -6.10 -5.65
N TRP A 133 8.52 -6.82 -6.52
CA TRP A 133 8.34 -6.77 -7.99
C TRP A 133 6.94 -7.17 -8.47
N THR A 134 6.20 -7.93 -7.67
CA THR A 134 4.81 -8.34 -7.92
C THR A 134 3.79 -7.36 -7.31
N SER A 135 4.19 -6.50 -6.37
CA SER A 135 3.33 -5.45 -5.80
C SER A 135 3.03 -4.39 -6.84
N LYS A 136 1.79 -3.86 -6.81
CA LYS A 136 1.36 -2.71 -7.63
C LYS A 136 1.32 -1.39 -6.84
N TYR A 137 1.81 -1.42 -5.61
CA TYR A 137 1.81 -0.28 -4.71
C TYR A 137 3.20 -0.05 -4.12
N PRO A 138 3.66 1.22 -4.01
CA PRO A 138 2.98 2.43 -4.49
C PRO A 138 3.00 2.60 -6.02
N HIS A 139 3.95 1.96 -6.71
CA HIS A 139 4.12 2.11 -8.16
C HIS A 139 3.59 0.89 -8.92
N ILE A 140 3.03 1.07 -10.11
CA ILE A 140 2.67 -0.07 -10.99
C ILE A 140 3.94 -0.50 -11.76
N PRO A 141 4.47 -1.71 -11.54
CA PRO A 141 5.70 -2.14 -12.21
C PRO A 141 5.50 -2.33 -13.72
N LYS A 142 6.38 -1.72 -14.51
CA LYS A 142 6.53 -2.00 -15.95
C LYS A 142 7.23 -3.34 -16.18
N PHE A 143 8.15 -3.69 -15.28
CA PHE A 143 8.86 -4.97 -15.25
C PHE A 143 8.29 -5.84 -14.12
N ASN A 144 7.77 -7.01 -14.44
CA ASN A 144 7.16 -7.91 -13.45
C ASN A 144 7.61 -9.36 -13.62
N ALA A 145 7.40 -10.15 -12.56
CA ALA A 145 7.82 -11.56 -12.49
C ALA A 145 7.19 -12.48 -13.55
N THR A 146 6.06 -12.08 -14.15
CA THR A 146 5.40 -12.83 -15.23
C THR A 146 6.21 -12.75 -16.53
N ILE A 147 6.89 -11.62 -16.75
CA ILE A 147 7.72 -11.38 -17.94
C ILE A 147 9.16 -11.79 -17.67
N TYR A 148 9.65 -11.58 -16.45
CA TYR A 148 11.02 -11.84 -16.03
C TYR A 148 11.03 -12.72 -14.77
N PRO A 149 11.14 -14.05 -14.90
CA PRO A 149 11.03 -14.99 -13.77
C PRO A 149 12.06 -14.80 -12.64
N ASN A 150 13.15 -14.08 -12.92
CA ASN A 150 14.22 -13.76 -11.95
C ASN A 150 13.92 -12.56 -11.04
N LEU A 151 12.78 -11.88 -11.23
CA LEU A 151 12.29 -10.79 -10.37
C LEU A 151 11.54 -11.37 -9.16
N ILE A 152 12.30 -11.79 -8.15
CA ILE A 152 11.81 -12.43 -6.93
C ILE A 152 11.87 -11.43 -5.77
N GLU A 153 10.86 -11.48 -4.89
CA GLU A 153 10.73 -10.60 -3.72
C GLU A 153 10.85 -9.11 -4.10
N ASN A 154 11.64 -8.35 -3.34
CA ASN A 154 11.97 -6.94 -3.56
C ASN A 154 13.47 -6.73 -3.77
N TYR A 155 14.20 -7.73 -4.27
CA TYR A 155 15.64 -7.61 -4.47
C TYR A 155 15.98 -6.76 -5.69
N CYS A 156 17.04 -5.96 -5.63
CA CYS A 156 17.46 -5.13 -6.75
C CYS A 156 17.87 -5.95 -7.97
N ARG A 157 17.45 -5.53 -9.16
CA ARG A 157 17.70 -6.20 -10.44
C ARG A 157 17.90 -5.16 -11.55
N ASN A 158 18.41 -5.59 -12.70
CA ASN A 158 18.57 -4.70 -13.85
C ASN A 158 17.92 -5.31 -15.12
N PRO A 159 16.58 -5.36 -15.21
CA PRO A 159 15.88 -5.98 -16.34
C PRO A 159 15.91 -5.15 -17.63
N ASP A 160 16.27 -3.86 -17.57
CA ASP A 160 16.21 -2.89 -18.68
C ASP A 160 17.56 -2.30 -19.10
N ASN A 161 18.66 -2.87 -18.60
CA ASN A 161 20.04 -2.41 -18.87
C ASN A 161 20.26 -0.94 -18.47
N ASP A 162 19.73 -0.54 -17.31
CA ASP A 162 19.98 0.77 -16.73
C ASP A 162 21.48 1.01 -16.53
N SER A 163 21.93 2.22 -16.89
CA SER A 163 23.33 2.62 -16.82
C SER A 163 23.86 2.84 -15.40
N GLU A 164 23.00 3.13 -14.42
CA GLU A 164 23.39 3.23 -12.99
C GLU A 164 23.56 1.85 -12.33
N GLY A 165 23.15 0.78 -13.01
CA GLY A 165 23.25 -0.60 -12.54
C GLY A 165 21.93 -1.14 -11.97
N PRO A 166 21.99 -2.16 -11.09
CA PRO A 166 20.77 -2.74 -10.51
C PRO A 166 19.98 -1.74 -9.68
N TRP A 167 18.66 -1.77 -9.84
CA TRP A 167 17.72 -0.87 -9.21
C TRP A 167 16.50 -1.64 -8.70
N CYS A 168 15.63 -0.95 -7.97
CA CYS A 168 14.32 -1.47 -7.61
C CYS A 168 13.28 -0.35 -7.65
N TYR A 169 12.00 -0.73 -7.78
CA TYR A 169 10.92 0.19 -7.45
C TYR A 169 11.01 0.54 -5.96
N THR A 170 10.74 1.79 -5.59
CA THR A 170 10.87 2.22 -4.19
C THR A 170 9.53 2.18 -3.47
N ARG A 171 9.55 2.11 -2.14
CA ARG A 171 8.34 2.33 -1.31
C ARG A 171 7.99 3.81 -1.10
N ASP A 172 8.79 4.74 -1.60
CA ASP A 172 8.50 6.18 -1.60
C ASP A 172 7.60 6.52 -2.80
N PRO A 173 6.36 7.00 -2.60
CA PRO A 173 5.46 7.37 -3.69
C PRO A 173 5.98 8.49 -4.60
N THR A 174 6.98 9.26 -4.16
CA THR A 174 7.58 10.35 -4.92
C THR A 174 8.76 9.91 -5.79
N VAL A 175 9.30 8.72 -5.57
CA VAL A 175 10.44 8.17 -6.31
C VAL A 175 10.06 6.81 -6.89
N GLU A 176 9.75 6.75 -8.19
CA GLU A 176 9.31 5.50 -8.85
C GLU A 176 10.37 4.38 -8.70
N ARG A 177 11.62 4.69 -9.05
CA ARG A 177 12.75 3.74 -9.02
C ARG A 177 14.02 4.43 -8.58
N GLU A 178 14.92 3.67 -7.97
CA GLU A 178 16.24 4.16 -7.59
C GLU A 178 17.28 3.03 -7.66
N ALA A 179 18.52 3.39 -8.03
CA ALA A 179 19.65 2.48 -8.07
C ALA A 179 20.04 1.96 -6.67
N CYS A 180 20.57 0.74 -6.63
CA CYS A 180 20.99 0.07 -5.41
C CYS A 180 22.51 0.01 -5.30
N PRO A 181 23.08 0.13 -4.08
CA PRO A 181 24.52 0.09 -3.85
C PRO A 181 25.05 -1.36 -3.88
N ILE A 182 25.15 -1.94 -5.08
CA ILE A 182 25.55 -3.34 -5.27
C ILE A 182 27.08 -3.47 -5.30
N PRO A 183 27.70 -4.45 -4.63
CA PRO A 183 29.14 -4.69 -4.71
C PRO A 183 29.60 -4.96 -6.16
N VAL A 184 30.71 -4.36 -6.58
CA VAL A 184 31.30 -4.60 -7.91
C VAL A 184 32.20 -5.83 -7.86
N CYS A 185 32.07 -6.76 -8.82
CA CYS A 185 32.83 -7.99 -8.81
C CYS A 185 34.35 -7.74 -8.91
N GLY A 186 35.11 -8.19 -7.91
CA GLY A 186 36.57 -8.05 -7.88
C GLY A 186 37.10 -6.67 -7.46
N GLU A 187 36.22 -5.76 -7.03
CA GLU A 187 36.58 -4.42 -6.58
C GLU A 187 35.97 -4.11 -5.20
N ASP A 188 36.70 -3.36 -4.37
CA ASP A 188 36.22 -2.92 -3.04
C ASP A 188 35.41 -1.62 -3.16
N ARG A 189 34.33 -1.67 -3.93
CA ARG A 189 33.37 -0.56 -4.10
C ARG A 189 31.99 -1.08 -4.52
N THR A 190 31.00 -0.21 -4.42
CA THR A 190 29.65 -0.44 -4.93
C THR A 190 29.42 0.24 -6.28
N THR A 191 28.36 -0.16 -6.99
CA THR A 191 27.89 0.45 -8.24
C THR A 191 27.55 1.92 -8.06
N VAL A 192 26.87 2.24 -6.96
CA VAL A 192 26.55 3.60 -6.52
C VAL A 192 26.89 3.78 -5.03
N PRO A 193 27.30 4.98 -4.59
CA PRO A 193 27.57 5.24 -3.18
C PRO A 193 26.29 5.18 -2.36
N PHE A 194 26.36 4.59 -1.17
CA PHE A 194 25.25 4.63 -0.22
C PHE A 194 25.22 5.99 0.49
N THR A 195 24.16 6.76 0.25
CA THR A 195 23.94 8.09 0.81
C THR A 195 22.57 8.11 1.48
N PRO A 196 22.44 7.59 2.71
CA PRO A 196 21.16 7.49 3.39
C PRO A 196 20.54 8.87 3.54
N ARG A 197 19.25 9.00 3.21
CA ARG A 197 18.51 10.23 3.44
C ARG A 197 18.51 10.49 4.94
N ALA A 198 18.95 11.69 5.36
CA ALA A 198 18.90 12.05 6.77
C ALA A 198 17.43 11.98 7.22
N THR A 199 17.15 11.18 8.24
CA THR A 199 15.86 11.21 8.91
C THR A 199 15.73 12.59 9.53
N GLU A 200 14.82 13.43 9.03
CA GLU A 200 14.54 14.69 9.70
C GLU A 200 14.16 14.36 11.15
N PRO A 201 14.79 15.01 12.14
CA PRO A 201 14.41 14.81 13.53
C PRO A 201 12.92 15.17 13.66
N ALA A 202 12.17 14.33 14.39
CA ALA A 202 10.78 14.63 14.71
C ALA A 202 10.71 16.07 15.24
N PRO A 203 9.80 16.92 14.71
CA PRO A 203 9.69 18.29 15.18
C PRO A 203 9.48 18.28 16.70
N THR A 204 10.37 18.93 17.43
CA THR A 204 10.23 19.17 18.87
C THR A 204 9.23 20.30 19.16
N GLU A 205 8.51 20.76 18.15
CA GLU A 205 7.52 21.82 18.30
C GLU A 205 6.31 21.31 19.08
N PRO A 206 5.80 22.09 20.06
CA PRO A 206 4.58 21.73 20.76
C PRO A 206 3.42 21.64 19.75
N CYS A 207 2.63 20.58 19.88
CA CYS A 207 1.45 20.39 19.04
C CYS A 207 0.27 21.26 19.52
N GLU A 208 -0.60 21.64 18.58
CA GLU A 208 -1.81 22.41 18.84
C GLU A 208 -2.95 21.46 19.28
N PRO A 209 -3.51 21.66 20.49
CA PRO A 209 -4.58 20.81 21.01
C PRO A 209 -5.93 21.12 20.33
N GLU A 210 -6.91 20.23 20.54
CA GLU A 210 -8.33 20.44 20.16
C GLU A 210 -8.52 20.97 18.73
N LYS A 211 -7.66 20.53 17.79
CA LYS A 211 -7.71 20.95 16.38
C LYS A 211 -7.73 22.48 16.21
N GLY A 212 -7.02 23.20 17.08
CA GLY A 212 -6.85 24.65 17.00
C GLY A 212 -8.13 25.45 17.29
N MET A 213 -9.06 24.91 18.08
CA MET A 213 -10.22 25.67 18.57
C MET A 213 -9.81 26.95 19.29
N LEU A 214 -8.74 26.89 20.09
CA LEU A 214 -8.21 28.04 20.84
C LEU A 214 -6.98 28.67 20.18
N TYR A 215 -6.71 28.34 18.91
CA TYR A 215 -5.56 28.85 18.19
C TYR A 215 -5.66 30.36 17.97
N THR A 216 -4.72 31.10 18.54
CA THR A 216 -4.65 32.58 18.47
C THR A 216 -3.50 33.09 17.61
N GLY A 217 -2.76 32.21 16.95
CA GLY A 217 -1.63 32.60 16.10
C GLY A 217 -2.03 33.38 14.84
N THR A 218 -1.01 33.81 14.10
CA THR A 218 -1.12 34.76 12.97
C THR A 218 -0.98 34.11 11.59
N LEU A 219 -1.07 32.77 11.52
CA LEU A 219 -1.06 32.05 10.24
C LEU A 219 -2.20 32.57 9.34
N SER A 220 -1.90 32.94 8.10
CA SER A 220 -2.84 33.55 7.15
C SER A 220 -2.66 33.04 5.71
N VAL A 221 -2.06 31.86 5.58
CA VAL A 221 -1.85 31.14 4.31
C VAL A 221 -2.35 29.71 4.49
N THR A 222 -3.03 29.21 3.45
CA THR A 222 -3.68 27.90 3.47
C THR A 222 -2.73 26.80 2.99
N VAL A 223 -3.15 25.53 3.09
CA VAL A 223 -2.38 24.37 2.62
C VAL A 223 -2.11 24.45 1.11
N SER A 224 -3.04 24.98 0.32
CA SER A 224 -2.82 25.20 -1.12
C SER A 224 -1.93 26.40 -1.44
N GLY A 225 -1.51 27.18 -0.43
CA GLY A 225 -0.73 28.40 -0.60
C GLY A 225 -1.59 29.66 -0.87
N ALA A 226 -2.91 29.56 -0.78
CA ALA A 226 -3.81 30.70 -0.95
C ALA A 226 -3.73 31.65 0.25
N LYS A 227 -3.88 32.96 -0.01
CA LYS A 227 -3.89 33.99 1.03
C LYS A 227 -5.29 34.09 1.63
N CYS A 228 -5.38 34.08 2.95
CA CYS A 228 -6.66 34.24 3.64
C CYS A 228 -7.25 35.64 3.43
N LEU A 229 -8.56 35.71 3.25
CA LEU A 229 -9.34 36.94 3.24
C LEU A 229 -9.69 37.39 4.66
N PRO A 230 -9.82 38.72 4.89
CA PRO A 230 -10.29 39.23 6.16
C PRO A 230 -11.67 38.67 6.54
N TRP A 231 -11.85 38.28 7.80
CA TRP A 231 -13.12 37.74 8.32
C TRP A 231 -14.27 38.76 8.26
N ASN A 232 -13.96 40.06 8.19
CA ASN A 232 -14.95 41.13 8.04
C ASN A 232 -15.31 41.44 6.57
N SER A 233 -14.69 40.76 5.60
CA SER A 233 -14.98 40.91 4.17
C SER A 233 -16.40 40.45 3.81
N GLU A 234 -16.93 40.95 2.70
CA GLU A 234 -18.26 40.56 2.20
C GLU A 234 -18.32 39.05 1.95
N ARG A 235 -17.29 38.48 1.32
CA ARG A 235 -17.20 37.05 1.07
C ARG A 235 -17.18 36.22 2.35
N ALA A 236 -16.44 36.65 3.38
CA ALA A 236 -16.43 35.93 4.64
C ALA A 236 -17.80 35.94 5.32
N LYS A 237 -18.52 37.08 5.28
CA LYS A 237 -19.90 37.18 5.79
C LYS A 237 -20.85 36.24 5.03
N GLU A 238 -20.70 36.11 3.71
CA GLU A 238 -21.47 35.16 2.90
C GLU A 238 -21.17 33.71 3.29
N VAL A 239 -19.90 33.34 3.47
CA VAL A 239 -19.49 31.97 3.85
C VAL A 239 -19.99 31.60 5.24
N LEU A 240 -20.01 32.55 6.18
CA LEU A 240 -20.43 32.33 7.55
C LEU A 240 -21.95 32.49 7.78
N HIS A 241 -22.68 33.01 6.80
CA HIS A 241 -24.12 33.27 6.95
C HIS A 241 -24.91 32.00 7.28
N GLY A 242 -25.61 32.02 8.43
CA GLY A 242 -26.44 30.91 8.90
C GLY A 242 -25.66 29.74 9.52
N LYS A 243 -24.35 29.87 9.71
CA LYS A 243 -23.52 28.84 10.36
C LYS A 243 -23.49 29.04 11.87
N ASP A 244 -23.41 27.91 12.58
CA ASP A 244 -23.18 27.89 14.02
C ASP A 244 -21.69 28.15 14.27
N ILE A 245 -21.40 29.33 14.84
CA ILE A 245 -20.06 29.84 15.09
C ILE A 245 -19.88 30.01 16.59
N ASP A 246 -18.81 29.43 17.10
CA ASP A 246 -18.43 29.54 18.50
C ASP A 246 -18.08 31.00 18.82
N PRO A 247 -18.82 31.66 19.73
CA PRO A 247 -18.59 33.06 20.06
C PRO A 247 -17.26 33.29 20.81
N GLU A 248 -16.63 32.24 21.35
CA GLU A 248 -15.34 32.33 22.04
C GLU A 248 -14.17 32.46 21.05
N VAL A 249 -14.38 32.08 19.77
CA VAL A 249 -13.34 32.14 18.74
C VAL A 249 -13.26 33.54 18.14
N GLU A 250 -12.20 34.28 18.50
CA GLU A 250 -11.98 35.62 17.96
C GLU A 250 -11.49 35.59 16.49
N LEU A 251 -12.39 35.98 15.57
CA LEU A 251 -12.13 36.12 14.13
C LEU A 251 -11.37 37.41 13.81
N GLN A 252 -10.10 37.45 14.21
CA GLN A 252 -9.22 38.60 14.02
C GLN A 252 -8.59 38.62 12.62
N GLU A 253 -8.53 39.82 12.01
CA GLU A 253 -7.93 40.09 10.71
C GLU A 253 -8.33 39.05 9.64
N ASN A 254 -7.35 38.32 9.08
CA ASN A 254 -7.50 37.23 8.13
C ASN A 254 -6.79 35.95 8.63
N TYR A 255 -6.57 35.82 9.94
CA TYR A 255 -5.84 34.68 10.48
C TYR A 255 -6.69 33.41 10.48
N CYS A 256 -6.06 32.25 10.31
CA CYS A 256 -6.71 30.96 10.34
C CYS A 256 -7.36 30.71 11.71
N ARG A 257 -8.61 30.26 11.71
CA ARG A 257 -9.40 30.00 12.92
C ARG A 257 -10.25 28.75 12.76
N ASN A 258 -10.72 28.18 13.86
CA ASN A 258 -11.65 27.06 13.84
C ASN A 258 -13.00 27.41 14.50
N PRO A 259 -13.77 28.34 13.91
CA PRO A 259 -14.98 28.88 14.53
C PRO A 259 -16.15 27.90 14.56
N ASP A 260 -16.17 26.88 13.69
CA ASP A 260 -17.24 25.87 13.61
C ASP A 260 -16.86 24.54 14.28
N ARG A 261 -15.79 24.52 15.08
CA ARG A 261 -15.24 23.35 15.78
C ARG A 261 -14.91 22.17 14.85
N ASP A 262 -14.43 22.46 13.65
CA ASP A 262 -14.05 21.47 12.65
C ASP A 262 -13.01 20.49 13.18
N ASP A 263 -13.28 19.19 13.08
CA ASP A 263 -12.35 18.12 13.48
C ASP A 263 -11.10 18.09 12.57
N GLU A 264 -11.16 18.74 11.41
CA GLU A 264 -10.03 18.91 10.49
C GLU A 264 -9.10 20.09 10.87
N GLY A 265 -9.61 20.99 11.72
CA GLY A 265 -8.88 22.09 12.32
C GLY A 265 -9.11 23.46 11.70
N VAL A 266 -8.16 24.37 11.90
CA VAL A 266 -8.29 25.77 11.47
C VAL A 266 -8.36 25.91 9.95
N TRP A 267 -9.16 26.87 9.51
CA TRP A 267 -9.35 27.22 8.12
C TRP A 267 -9.56 28.73 7.96
N CYS A 268 -9.57 29.20 6.73
CA CYS A 268 -9.91 30.59 6.41
C CYS A 268 -10.66 30.68 5.09
N VAL A 269 -11.22 31.86 4.82
CA VAL A 269 -11.94 32.16 3.57
C VAL A 269 -10.93 32.58 2.49
N THR A 270 -11.10 32.09 1.28
CA THR A 270 -10.24 32.40 0.11
C THR A 270 -11.02 33.18 -0.96
N ASP A 271 -10.30 33.83 -1.88
CA ASP A 271 -10.89 34.58 -2.99
C ASP A 271 -11.42 33.66 -4.11
N GLU A 272 -10.73 32.55 -4.36
CA GLU A 272 -11.09 31.56 -5.38
C GLU A 272 -11.96 30.40 -4.82
N PRO A 273 -12.84 29.80 -5.64
CA PRO A 273 -13.60 28.61 -5.28
C PRO A 273 -12.66 27.48 -4.80
N PRO A 274 -12.97 26.77 -3.70
CA PRO A 274 -14.27 26.69 -3.03
C PRO A 274 -14.53 27.78 -1.97
N TYR A 275 -13.77 28.89 -1.99
CA TYR A 275 -13.91 30.06 -1.10
C TYR A 275 -13.60 29.77 0.38
N PHE A 276 -13.04 28.60 0.65
CA PHE A 276 -12.41 28.29 1.92
C PHE A 276 -11.27 27.31 1.65
N ASP A 277 -10.28 27.33 2.51
CA ASP A 277 -9.26 26.28 2.53
C ASP A 277 -8.70 26.15 3.95
N TYR A 278 -8.19 24.98 4.26
CA TYR A 278 -7.59 24.71 5.56
C TYR A 278 -6.19 25.30 5.65
N CYS A 279 -5.73 25.56 6.87
CA CYS A 279 -4.34 25.94 7.10
C CYS A 279 -3.54 24.80 7.73
N ASP A 280 -2.23 24.83 7.53
CA ASP A 280 -1.32 23.81 8.03
C ASP A 280 -0.86 24.16 9.45
N LEU A 281 -1.24 23.33 10.41
CA LEU A 281 -0.81 23.41 11.81
C LEU A 281 -0.50 22.00 12.29
N HIS A 282 0.51 21.90 13.16
CA HIS A 282 0.86 20.64 13.80
C HIS A 282 -0.10 20.34 14.95
N TYR A 283 -1.16 19.58 14.71
CA TYR A 283 -2.11 19.20 15.76
C TYR A 283 -1.62 18.02 16.59
N CYS A 284 -2.05 17.97 17.85
CA CYS A 284 -1.83 16.78 18.66
C CYS A 284 -2.64 15.59 18.11
N ASP A 285 -2.02 14.41 18.09
CA ASP A 285 -2.70 13.15 17.81
C ASP A 285 -3.67 12.87 18.97
N SER A 286 -4.97 12.81 18.70
CA SER A 286 -5.98 12.39 19.69
C SER A 286 -6.55 11.04 19.28
N SER A 287 -6.30 9.99 20.08
CA SER A 287 -6.92 8.70 19.84
C SER A 287 -8.39 8.71 20.29
N LEU A 288 -9.21 7.86 19.68
CA LEU A 288 -10.61 7.70 20.08
C LEU A 288 -10.76 7.24 21.53
N GLU A 289 -9.75 6.54 22.07
CA GLU A 289 -9.69 6.01 23.43
C GLU A 289 -9.38 7.12 24.46
N ASP A 290 -8.43 8.00 24.16
CA ASP A 290 -8.07 9.14 25.03
C ASP A 290 -9.26 10.07 25.23
N GLU A 291 -10.03 10.27 24.16
CA GLU A 291 -11.21 11.14 24.15
C GLU A 291 -12.43 10.52 24.86
N ASN A 292 -12.44 9.20 25.11
CA ASN A 292 -13.52 8.56 25.85
C ASN A 292 -13.42 8.83 27.35
N GLN A 293 -12.20 8.92 27.90
CA GLN A 293 -11.95 9.16 29.33
C GLN A 293 -12.46 10.54 29.79
N GLU A 294 -12.43 11.56 28.91
CA GLU A 294 -13.03 12.87 29.19
C GLU A 294 -14.57 12.82 29.22
N SER A 295 -15.18 11.90 28.47
CA SER A 295 -16.64 11.76 28.38
C SER A 295 -17.26 10.91 29.49
N GLU A 296 -16.48 10.01 30.11
CA GLU A 296 -16.94 9.18 31.24
C GLU A 296 -17.26 10.00 32.50
N GLY A 297 -16.80 11.25 32.59
CA GLY A 297 -17.20 12.18 33.64
C GLY A 297 -18.70 12.57 33.61
N LEU A 298 -19.44 12.29 32.53
CA LEU A 298 -20.80 12.83 32.32
C LEU A 298 -21.87 11.86 31.76
N SER A 299 -21.59 10.57 31.52
CA SER A 299 -22.61 9.66 30.95
C SER A 299 -23.14 8.61 31.92
N GLY A 300 -24.13 9.01 32.72
CA GLY A 300 -25.10 8.06 33.27
C GLY A 300 -25.88 7.39 32.13
N ARG A 301 -26.10 6.08 32.25
CA ARG A 301 -26.84 5.22 31.32
C ARG A 301 -28.25 5.77 31.04
N SER A 302 -28.39 6.66 30.06
CA SER A 302 -29.70 7.21 29.66
C SER A 302 -30.44 6.17 28.82
N THR A 303 -31.60 5.74 29.30
CA THR A 303 -32.51 4.79 28.64
C THR A 303 -33.45 5.45 27.62
N ILE A 304 -33.19 6.70 27.22
CA ILE A 304 -34.01 7.42 26.25
C ILE A 304 -33.44 7.17 24.85
N PRO A 305 -34.24 6.65 23.89
CA PRO A 305 -33.81 6.53 22.50
C PRO A 305 -33.41 7.92 22.00
N LYS A 306 -32.13 8.12 21.67
CA LYS A 306 -31.70 9.36 21.02
C LYS A 306 -32.28 9.37 19.61
N GLU A 307 -33.15 10.33 19.34
CA GLU A 307 -33.76 10.52 18.03
C GLU A 307 -32.69 10.90 17.00
N PHE A 308 -32.75 10.33 15.79
CA PHE A 308 -31.79 10.62 14.72
C PHE A 308 -31.99 12.07 14.26
N LYS A 309 -30.93 12.89 14.40
CA LYS A 309 -30.95 14.30 13.99
C LYS A 309 -30.16 14.47 12.69
N THR A 310 -30.79 15.06 11.69
CA THR A 310 -30.14 15.45 10.43
C THR A 310 -29.12 16.56 10.67
N PHE A 311 -28.01 16.50 9.94
CA PHE A 311 -26.87 17.40 10.05
C PHE A 311 -26.75 18.32 8.82
N PHE A 312 -27.15 17.84 7.64
CA PHE A 312 -27.04 18.61 6.40
C PHE A 312 -28.33 19.37 6.08
N ASP A 313 -28.21 20.45 5.32
CA ASP A 313 -29.37 21.15 4.72
C ASP A 313 -29.87 20.34 3.53
N GLU A 314 -31.12 19.87 3.60
CA GLU A 314 -31.76 19.08 2.54
C GLU A 314 -31.77 19.80 1.18
N LYS A 315 -31.75 21.14 1.14
CA LYS A 315 -31.71 21.89 -0.12
C LYS A 315 -30.40 21.71 -0.90
N THR A 316 -29.28 21.55 -0.20
CA THR A 316 -27.95 21.43 -0.81
C THR A 316 -27.47 19.98 -0.84
N PHE A 317 -27.82 19.22 0.20
CA PHE A 317 -27.49 17.80 0.30
C PHE A 317 -28.43 16.91 -0.51
N GLY A 318 -29.67 17.35 -0.75
CA GLY A 318 -30.72 16.51 -1.31
C GLY A 318 -31.32 15.56 -0.28
N SER A 319 -32.15 14.63 -0.75
CA SER A 319 -32.86 13.68 0.10
C SER A 319 -31.96 12.54 0.60
N GLY A 320 -32.39 11.89 1.68
CA GLY A 320 -31.85 10.60 2.12
C GLY A 320 -31.18 10.59 3.49
N GLU A 321 -30.89 11.75 4.10
CA GLU A 321 -30.27 11.77 5.42
C GLU A 321 -31.19 11.20 6.50
N ALA A 322 -32.44 11.66 6.58
CA ALA A 322 -33.38 11.26 7.64
C ALA A 322 -33.66 9.74 7.66
N ASP A 323 -33.62 9.09 6.49
CA ASP A 323 -33.90 7.66 6.31
C ASP A 323 -32.64 6.86 5.95
N CYS A 324 -31.44 7.41 6.18
CA CYS A 324 -30.20 6.72 5.87
C CYS A 324 -30.05 5.42 6.67
N GLY A 325 -29.29 4.48 6.13
CA GLY A 325 -28.85 3.28 6.85
C GLY A 325 -29.96 2.29 7.22
N THR A 326 -31.20 2.49 6.76
CA THR A 326 -32.34 1.58 6.95
C THR A 326 -32.63 0.83 5.64
N ARG A 327 -32.12 -0.39 5.49
CA ARG A 327 -32.20 -1.07 4.19
C ARG A 327 -33.64 -1.46 3.87
N PRO A 328 -34.16 -1.17 2.67
CA PRO A 328 -35.56 -1.45 2.31
C PRO A 328 -35.96 -2.92 2.41
N LEU A 329 -35.05 -3.83 2.11
CA LEU A 329 -35.30 -5.28 2.15
C LEU A 329 -35.04 -5.93 3.52
N PHE A 330 -34.46 -5.19 4.47
CA PHE A 330 -34.04 -5.71 5.78
C PHE A 330 -34.65 -4.89 6.92
N GLU A 331 -34.03 -3.79 7.36
CA GLU A 331 -34.51 -3.00 8.50
C GLU A 331 -35.96 -2.54 8.35
N LYS A 332 -36.37 -2.08 7.15
CA LYS A 332 -37.76 -1.65 6.90
C LYS A 332 -38.77 -2.80 6.99
N LYS A 333 -38.32 -4.04 6.77
CA LYS A 333 -39.11 -5.28 6.90
C LYS A 333 -38.87 -6.00 8.22
N LYS A 334 -38.02 -5.46 9.09
CA LYS A 334 -37.59 -6.08 10.37
C LYS A 334 -36.97 -7.47 10.17
N ILE A 335 -36.19 -7.63 9.10
CA ILE A 335 -35.45 -8.85 8.78
C ILE A 335 -33.96 -8.53 8.89
N THR A 336 -33.17 -9.47 9.40
CA THR A 336 -31.70 -9.41 9.43
C THR A 336 -31.12 -10.21 8.28
N ASP A 337 -30.00 -9.77 7.71
CA ASP A 337 -29.23 -10.58 6.78
C ASP A 337 -28.56 -11.77 7.49
N LYS A 338 -28.19 -12.78 6.71
CA LYS A 338 -27.68 -14.07 7.21
C LYS A 338 -26.44 -13.94 8.06
N ASN A 339 -25.59 -12.95 7.77
CA ASN A 339 -24.28 -12.80 8.38
C ASN A 339 -24.26 -11.68 9.44
N GLU A 340 -25.37 -11.03 9.76
CA GLU A 340 -25.40 -9.97 10.78
C GLU A 340 -24.92 -10.44 12.16
N ARG A 341 -25.12 -11.73 12.50
CA ARG A 341 -24.64 -12.31 13.76
C ARG A 341 -23.12 -12.38 13.86
N GLU A 342 -22.43 -12.33 12.73
CA GLU A 342 -20.97 -12.41 12.62
C GLU A 342 -20.30 -11.06 12.93
N LEU A 343 -21.08 -9.98 13.04
CA LEU A 343 -20.59 -8.63 13.38
C LEU A 343 -20.16 -8.49 14.85
N LEU A 344 -20.46 -9.48 15.70
CA LEU A 344 -19.95 -9.50 17.08
C LEU A 344 -18.52 -10.04 17.09
N ASP A 345 -17.59 -9.35 17.76
CA ASP A 345 -16.19 -9.81 17.85
C ASP A 345 -16.08 -11.18 18.54
N SER A 346 -16.98 -11.45 19.49
CA SER A 346 -17.10 -12.75 20.18
C SER A 346 -17.48 -13.92 19.26
N TYR A 347 -17.85 -13.67 18.00
CA TYR A 347 -18.21 -14.72 17.05
C TYR A 347 -16.96 -15.46 16.53
N THR A 348 -16.88 -16.76 16.83
CA THR A 348 -15.71 -17.64 16.57
C THR A 348 -15.78 -18.47 15.29
N GLY A 349 -16.72 -18.19 14.37
CA GLY A 349 -16.84 -18.93 13.10
C GLY A 349 -15.70 -18.67 12.11
N ARG A 350 -15.26 -19.71 11.39
CA ARG A 350 -14.20 -19.60 10.36
C ARG A 350 -14.75 -18.91 9.11
N ILE A 351 -14.31 -17.69 8.85
CA ILE A 351 -14.55 -16.95 7.60
C ILE A 351 -13.19 -16.82 6.93
N VAL A 352 -13.09 -17.20 5.65
CA VAL A 352 -11.88 -17.04 4.83
C VAL A 352 -12.31 -16.59 3.44
N GLY A 353 -11.88 -15.40 3.01
CA GLY A 353 -12.04 -14.93 1.63
C GLY A 353 -13.36 -14.27 1.26
N GLY A 354 -14.15 -13.82 2.25
CA GLY A 354 -15.44 -13.16 2.03
C GLY A 354 -16.59 -14.12 1.70
N ASN A 355 -17.82 -13.61 1.81
CA ASN A 355 -19.06 -14.32 1.46
C ASN A 355 -19.82 -13.53 0.39
N ASP A 356 -20.60 -14.22 -0.43
CA ASP A 356 -21.58 -13.59 -1.32
C ASP A 356 -22.54 -12.73 -0.49
N ALA A 357 -22.62 -11.43 -0.78
CA ALA A 357 -23.56 -10.53 -0.14
C ALA A 357 -24.99 -10.88 -0.58
N GLU A 358 -25.98 -10.67 0.29
CA GLU A 358 -27.38 -10.83 -0.13
C GLU A 358 -27.82 -9.67 -1.04
N VAL A 359 -28.74 -9.96 -1.96
CA VAL A 359 -29.26 -8.94 -2.89
C VAL A 359 -29.87 -7.78 -2.09
N GLY A 360 -29.34 -6.57 -2.29
CA GLY A 360 -29.82 -5.37 -1.59
C GLY A 360 -29.39 -5.26 -0.13
N SER A 361 -28.43 -6.08 0.34
CA SER A 361 -27.88 -5.98 1.71
C SER A 361 -26.97 -4.76 1.91
N SER A 362 -26.49 -4.15 0.82
CA SER A 362 -25.67 -2.94 0.78
C SER A 362 -26.20 -2.01 -0.34
N PRO A 363 -27.40 -1.42 -0.19
CA PRO A 363 -28.06 -0.66 -1.26
C PRO A 363 -27.40 0.71 -1.54
N TRP A 364 -26.45 1.12 -0.71
CA TRP A 364 -25.59 2.29 -0.89
C TRP A 364 -24.33 1.99 -1.70
N GLN A 365 -24.05 0.73 -2.06
CA GLN A 365 -22.87 0.37 -2.82
C GLN A 365 -22.91 1.01 -4.22
N VAL A 366 -21.85 1.74 -4.56
CA VAL A 366 -21.66 2.37 -5.86
C VAL A 366 -20.42 1.77 -6.53
N MET A 367 -20.50 1.65 -7.85
CA MET A 367 -19.41 1.18 -8.70
C MET A 367 -18.92 2.30 -9.61
N LEU A 368 -17.63 2.63 -9.53
CA LEU A 368 -17.00 3.63 -10.38
C LEU A 368 -16.36 2.98 -11.60
N PHE A 369 -16.67 3.50 -12.78
CA PHE A 369 -16.15 3.00 -14.04
C PHE A 369 -15.50 4.10 -14.85
N LYS A 370 -14.37 3.78 -15.49
CA LYS A 370 -13.84 4.54 -16.60
C LYS A 370 -14.71 4.29 -17.83
N LYS A 371 -15.01 5.34 -18.61
CA LYS A 371 -15.82 5.21 -19.83
C LYS A 371 -15.08 4.54 -20.98
N SER A 372 -13.81 4.88 -21.19
CA SER A 372 -13.03 4.42 -22.34
C SER A 372 -11.54 4.27 -22.00
N PRO A 373 -10.96 3.05 -22.12
CA PRO A 373 -11.68 1.78 -22.21
C PRO A 373 -12.56 1.56 -20.97
N GLN A 374 -13.60 0.74 -21.11
CA GLN A 374 -14.48 0.45 -19.98
C GLN A 374 -13.73 -0.40 -18.94
N GLU A 375 -13.51 0.16 -17.76
CA GLU A 375 -12.73 -0.46 -16.70
C GLU A 375 -13.35 -0.15 -15.34
N LEU A 376 -13.40 -1.14 -14.46
CA LEU A 376 -13.77 -0.95 -13.06
C LEU A 376 -12.61 -0.25 -12.35
N LEU A 377 -12.88 0.94 -11.79
CA LEU A 377 -11.87 1.73 -11.09
C LEU A 377 -11.83 1.42 -9.59
N CYS A 378 -12.97 1.65 -8.93
CA CYS A 378 -13.09 1.63 -7.48
C CYS A 378 -14.53 1.38 -7.03
N GLY A 379 -14.69 1.06 -5.75
CA GLY A 379 -15.95 1.19 -5.02
C GLY A 379 -16.24 2.65 -4.65
N ALA A 380 -17.48 2.89 -4.26
CA ALA A 380 -17.94 4.14 -3.66
C ALA A 380 -19.23 3.89 -2.86
N SER A 381 -19.74 4.95 -2.24
CA SER A 381 -20.88 4.89 -1.34
C SER A 381 -21.86 6.04 -1.56
N LEU A 382 -23.14 5.74 -1.59
CA LEU A 382 -24.21 6.72 -1.76
C LEU A 382 -24.61 7.31 -0.39
N ILE A 383 -24.45 8.62 -0.23
CA ILE A 383 -24.74 9.33 1.04
C ILE A 383 -26.00 10.19 0.95
N SER A 384 -26.40 10.61 -0.25
CA SER A 384 -27.69 11.26 -0.52
C SER A 384 -28.24 10.82 -1.89
N ASP A 385 -29.36 11.37 -2.33
CA ASP A 385 -29.84 11.17 -3.70
C ASP A 385 -28.91 11.78 -4.79
N SER A 386 -27.97 12.65 -4.41
CA SER A 386 -27.15 13.42 -5.34
C SER A 386 -25.65 13.38 -5.03
N TRP A 387 -25.25 12.91 -3.85
CA TRP A 387 -23.86 12.86 -3.40
C TRP A 387 -23.34 11.45 -3.21
N ILE A 388 -22.13 11.21 -3.73
CA ILE A 388 -21.37 9.98 -3.60
C ILE A 388 -20.05 10.27 -2.91
N LEU A 389 -19.66 9.37 -2.00
CA LEU A 389 -18.40 9.39 -1.27
C LEU A 389 -17.48 8.25 -1.72
N THR A 390 -16.20 8.55 -1.94
CA THR A 390 -15.16 7.59 -2.34
C THR A 390 -13.77 8.04 -1.84
N ALA A 391 -12.72 7.28 -2.16
CA ALA A 391 -11.33 7.63 -1.88
C ALA A 391 -10.77 8.60 -2.95
N ALA A 392 -9.87 9.49 -2.56
CA ALA A 392 -9.23 10.44 -3.47
C ALA A 392 -8.30 9.75 -4.48
N HIS A 393 -7.57 8.72 -4.07
CA HIS A 393 -6.65 7.98 -4.96
C HIS A 393 -7.35 7.25 -6.12
N CYS A 394 -8.67 7.04 -6.01
CA CYS A 394 -9.50 6.50 -7.09
C CYS A 394 -9.65 7.49 -8.25
N LEU A 395 -9.50 8.78 -7.98
CA LEU A 395 -9.70 9.88 -8.93
C LEU A 395 -8.38 10.55 -9.30
N PHE A 396 -7.48 10.73 -8.33
CA PHE A 396 -6.21 11.42 -8.49
C PHE A 396 -5.09 10.68 -7.75
N TYR A 397 -4.15 10.12 -8.52
CA TYR A 397 -2.95 9.49 -7.99
C TYR A 397 -1.83 9.55 -9.04
N PRO A 398 -0.96 10.58 -8.95
CA PRO A 398 0.11 10.81 -9.93
C PRO A 398 1.07 9.63 -10.17
N PRO A 399 1.43 8.80 -9.17
CA PRO A 399 2.31 7.64 -9.43
C PRO A 399 1.76 6.64 -10.44
N TRP A 400 0.44 6.65 -10.70
CA TRP A 400 -0.22 5.81 -11.72
C TRP A 400 -0.71 6.62 -12.92
N ASP A 401 -0.18 7.84 -13.13
CA ASP A 401 -0.63 8.79 -14.14
C ASP A 401 -2.15 9.04 -14.10
N LYS A 402 -2.75 8.95 -12.89
CA LYS A 402 -4.19 9.02 -12.70
C LYS A 402 -4.62 10.44 -12.34
N ASN A 403 -5.38 11.06 -13.23
CA ASN A 403 -6.07 12.33 -12.99
C ASN A 403 -7.38 12.33 -13.77
N LEU A 404 -8.44 11.82 -13.16
CA LEU A 404 -9.73 11.59 -13.81
C LEU A 404 -10.66 12.79 -13.64
N SER A 405 -11.30 13.19 -14.73
CA SER A 405 -12.35 14.21 -14.74
C SER A 405 -13.75 13.58 -14.66
N THR A 406 -14.76 14.42 -14.44
CA THR A 406 -16.18 14.01 -14.50
C THR A 406 -16.57 13.42 -15.85
N SER A 407 -15.87 13.80 -16.92
CA SER A 407 -16.12 13.30 -18.27
C SER A 407 -15.57 11.89 -18.48
N ASP A 408 -14.58 11.47 -17.70
CA ASP A 408 -13.95 10.15 -17.80
C ASP A 408 -14.73 9.06 -17.04
N ILE A 409 -15.56 9.46 -16.07
CA ILE A 409 -16.20 8.56 -15.11
C ILE A 409 -17.69 8.39 -15.38
N LEU A 410 -18.17 7.15 -15.20
CA LEU A 410 -19.57 6.80 -15.08
C LEU A 410 -19.79 6.06 -13.76
N VAL A 411 -20.95 6.25 -13.13
CA VAL A 411 -21.29 5.53 -11.89
C VAL A 411 -22.48 4.60 -12.11
N ARG A 412 -22.41 3.41 -11.50
CA ARG A 412 -23.50 2.43 -11.50
C ARG A 412 -23.91 2.13 -10.06
N ILE A 413 -25.20 2.25 -9.78
CA ILE A 413 -25.77 2.21 -8.42
C ILE A 413 -26.84 1.11 -8.38
N GLY A 414 -26.92 0.36 -7.28
CA GLY A 414 -27.91 -0.71 -7.10
C GLY A 414 -27.57 -2.02 -7.82
N LYS A 415 -26.29 -2.26 -8.04
CA LYS A 415 -25.77 -3.49 -8.65
C LYS A 415 -25.64 -4.62 -7.65
N HIS A 416 -25.77 -5.84 -8.16
CA HIS A 416 -25.40 -7.05 -7.44
C HIS A 416 -24.43 -7.91 -8.26
N VAL A 417 -24.70 -8.07 -9.56
CA VAL A 417 -23.85 -8.84 -10.48
C VAL A 417 -22.98 -7.90 -11.30
N ARG A 418 -21.65 -7.97 -11.13
CA ARG A 418 -20.66 -7.10 -11.77
C ARG A 418 -20.73 -7.13 -13.29
N ALA A 419 -20.70 -8.35 -13.86
CA ALA A 419 -20.59 -8.56 -15.30
C ALA A 419 -21.90 -8.33 -16.08
N LYS A 420 -23.05 -8.24 -15.40
CA LYS A 420 -24.37 -8.11 -16.05
C LYS A 420 -24.92 -6.69 -15.94
N TYR A 421 -25.68 -6.29 -16.96
CA TYR A 421 -26.53 -5.12 -16.90
C TYR A 421 -27.90 -5.50 -16.30
N GLU A 422 -28.21 -4.98 -15.12
CA GLU A 422 -29.37 -5.32 -14.28
C GLU A 422 -30.46 -4.24 -14.40
N LYS A 423 -31.01 -4.05 -15.61
CA LYS A 423 -31.91 -2.95 -16.01
C LYS A 423 -33.03 -2.58 -15.00
N ASN A 424 -33.58 -3.56 -14.29
CA ASN A 424 -34.70 -3.36 -13.35
C ASN A 424 -34.27 -2.96 -11.93
N LYS A 425 -32.97 -3.03 -11.63
CA LYS A 425 -32.41 -2.75 -10.29
C LYS A 425 -31.42 -1.60 -10.34
N GLU A 426 -30.48 -1.66 -11.28
CA GLU A 426 -29.40 -0.69 -11.33
C GLU A 426 -29.77 0.58 -12.08
N LYS A 427 -29.07 1.66 -11.74
CA LYS A 427 -29.11 2.93 -12.46
C LYS A 427 -27.70 3.34 -12.86
N ILE A 428 -27.60 3.96 -14.04
CA ILE A 428 -26.38 4.60 -14.51
C ILE A 428 -26.57 6.10 -14.30
N ALA A 429 -25.62 6.74 -13.62
CA ALA A 429 -25.62 8.19 -13.43
C ALA A 429 -24.30 8.81 -13.93
N LEU A 430 -24.39 10.10 -14.26
CA LEU A 430 -23.27 10.92 -14.69
C LEU A 430 -22.91 11.89 -13.58
N LEU A 431 -21.65 12.33 -13.57
CA LEU A 431 -21.14 13.31 -12.63
C LEU A 431 -21.07 14.69 -13.30
N ASP A 432 -21.27 15.75 -12.52
CA ASP A 432 -20.98 17.13 -12.93
C ASP A 432 -19.87 17.78 -12.10
N LYS A 433 -19.58 17.26 -10.90
CA LYS A 433 -18.48 17.71 -10.04
C LYS A 433 -17.74 16.56 -9.35
N ILE A 434 -16.43 16.74 -9.23
CA ILE A 434 -15.53 15.96 -8.36
C ILE A 434 -14.87 16.96 -7.40
N ILE A 435 -14.82 16.63 -6.12
CA ILE A 435 -14.20 17.44 -5.06
C ILE A 435 -13.28 16.53 -4.26
N ILE A 436 -11.96 16.69 -4.46
CA ILE A 436 -10.94 15.99 -3.67
C ILE A 436 -10.69 16.79 -2.39
N HIS A 437 -10.46 16.10 -1.27
CA HIS A 437 -10.10 16.76 -0.02
C HIS A 437 -8.84 17.62 -0.19
N PRO A 438 -8.83 18.92 0.21
CA PRO A 438 -7.69 19.81 0.00
C PRO A 438 -6.38 19.32 0.63
N LYS A 439 -6.48 18.64 1.78
CA LYS A 439 -5.34 18.05 2.51
C LYS A 439 -5.02 16.60 2.10
N TYR A 440 -5.57 16.10 0.99
CA TYR A 440 -5.23 14.75 0.52
C TYR A 440 -3.72 14.62 0.22
N ASN A 441 -3.03 13.77 0.96
CA ASN A 441 -1.57 13.64 0.91
C ASN A 441 -1.12 12.32 0.28
N TRP A 442 -1.16 12.24 -1.05
CA TRP A 442 -0.67 11.07 -1.78
C TRP A 442 0.85 10.86 -1.73
N LYS A 443 1.62 11.88 -1.31
CA LYS A 443 3.09 11.87 -1.34
C LYS A 443 3.70 11.13 -0.14
N GLU A 444 3.08 11.22 1.02
CA GLU A 444 3.65 10.68 2.26
C GLU A 444 2.94 9.41 2.73
N ASN A 445 1.62 9.48 2.99
CA ASN A 445 0.92 8.42 3.71
C ASN A 445 -0.56 8.25 3.32
N MET A 446 -1.03 8.92 2.27
CA MET A 446 -2.45 8.93 1.85
C MET A 446 -3.40 9.47 2.93
N ASP A 447 -2.93 10.41 3.74
CA ASP A 447 -3.80 11.07 4.71
C ASP A 447 -4.90 11.89 4.03
N ARG A 448 -6.09 11.93 4.64
CA ARG A 448 -7.35 12.42 4.04
C ARG A 448 -7.60 11.88 2.62
N ASP A 449 -7.46 10.56 2.43
CA ASP A 449 -7.82 9.89 1.17
C ASP A 449 -9.35 9.80 0.98
N ILE A 450 -9.96 10.94 0.70
CA ILE A 450 -11.41 11.11 0.61
C ILE A 450 -11.77 12.11 -0.51
N ALA A 451 -12.82 11.79 -1.26
CA ALA A 451 -13.37 12.63 -2.29
C ALA A 451 -14.90 12.53 -2.37
N LEU A 452 -15.53 13.64 -2.73
CA LEU A 452 -16.95 13.74 -3.02
C LEU A 452 -17.19 13.83 -4.53
N MET A 453 -18.27 13.22 -4.99
CA MET A 453 -18.74 13.31 -6.36
C MET A 453 -20.21 13.69 -6.36
N HIS A 454 -20.56 14.71 -7.16
CA HIS A 454 -21.94 15.15 -7.32
C HIS A 454 -22.54 14.56 -8.60
N LEU A 455 -23.76 14.04 -8.47
CA LEU A 455 -24.53 13.49 -9.57
C LEU A 455 -25.16 14.62 -10.37
N LYS A 456 -25.00 14.57 -11.70
CA LYS A 456 -25.64 15.51 -12.63
C LYS A 456 -27.18 15.52 -12.53
N ARG A 457 -27.78 14.43 -12.05
CA ARG A 457 -29.21 14.31 -11.76
C ARG A 457 -29.41 13.47 -10.51
N PRO A 458 -30.31 13.88 -9.60
CA PRO A 458 -30.66 13.09 -8.42
C PRO A 458 -31.16 11.70 -8.80
N ILE A 459 -30.80 10.70 -7.99
CA ILE A 459 -31.20 9.31 -8.15
C ILE A 459 -32.46 9.01 -7.35
N SER A 460 -33.36 8.20 -7.91
CA SER A 460 -34.55 7.74 -7.19
C SER A 460 -34.22 6.53 -6.32
N PHE A 461 -34.58 6.59 -5.04
CA PHE A 461 -34.46 5.45 -4.14
C PHE A 461 -35.38 4.28 -4.53
N SER A 462 -34.94 3.07 -4.17
CA SER A 462 -35.66 1.82 -4.44
C SER A 462 -35.22 0.74 -3.47
N ASP A 463 -35.76 -0.47 -3.58
CA ASP A 463 -35.31 -1.62 -2.79
C ASP A 463 -33.81 -1.94 -2.92
N TYR A 464 -33.16 -1.46 -3.99
CA TYR A 464 -31.76 -1.72 -4.30
C TYR A 464 -30.86 -0.48 -4.25
N ILE A 465 -31.45 0.72 -4.08
CA ILE A 465 -30.74 2.01 -4.07
C ILE A 465 -31.22 2.79 -2.87
N HIS A 466 -30.37 2.94 -1.86
CA HIS A 466 -30.66 3.65 -0.62
C HIS A 466 -29.35 4.16 0.00
N THR A 467 -29.43 5.15 0.87
CA THR A 467 -28.24 5.85 1.40
C THR A 467 -27.70 5.20 2.68
N VAL A 468 -26.40 5.37 2.95
CA VAL A 468 -25.77 5.03 4.23
C VAL A 468 -25.69 6.25 5.15
N CYS A 469 -25.71 6.06 6.47
CA CYS A 469 -25.56 7.17 7.41
C CYS A 469 -24.10 7.60 7.61
N LEU A 470 -23.89 8.90 7.86
CA LEU A 470 -22.59 9.43 8.27
C LEU A 470 -22.55 9.64 9.80
N PRO A 471 -21.63 8.98 10.53
CA PRO A 471 -21.67 8.93 11.99
C PRO A 471 -21.15 10.21 12.64
N THR A 472 -21.61 10.50 13.86
CA THR A 472 -20.97 11.48 14.74
C THR A 472 -19.81 10.83 15.49
N LYS A 473 -18.97 11.66 16.13
CA LYS A 473 -17.85 11.19 16.97
C LYS A 473 -18.32 10.21 18.05
N GLU A 474 -19.43 10.49 18.71
CA GLU A 474 -19.97 9.64 19.79
C GLU A 474 -20.45 8.28 19.28
N VAL A 475 -21.04 8.25 18.07
CA VAL A 475 -21.46 7.00 17.42
C VAL A 475 -20.24 6.15 17.07
N VAL A 476 -19.18 6.77 16.52
CA VAL A 476 -17.94 6.05 16.19
C VAL A 476 -17.27 5.50 17.43
N GLN A 477 -17.07 6.32 18.47
CA GLN A 477 -16.45 5.87 19.73
C GLN A 477 -17.20 4.65 20.29
N ARG A 478 -18.53 4.71 20.36
CA ARG A 478 -19.32 3.57 20.84
C ARG A 478 -19.16 2.34 19.96
N LEU A 479 -19.25 2.48 18.64
CA LEU A 479 -19.21 1.35 17.71
C LEU A 479 -17.84 0.66 17.71
N MET A 480 -16.77 1.45 17.69
CA MET A 480 -15.40 0.91 17.58
C MET A 480 -14.89 0.34 18.91
N LEU A 481 -15.33 0.88 20.07
CA LEU A 481 -14.89 0.41 21.39
C LEU A 481 -15.77 -0.72 21.96
N ALA A 482 -16.95 -0.99 21.40
CA ALA A 482 -17.89 -1.97 21.95
C ALA A 482 -17.70 -3.41 21.44
N GLY A 483 -16.58 -3.71 20.76
CA GLY A 483 -16.27 -5.06 20.29
C GLY A 483 -17.16 -5.54 19.13
N TYR A 484 -17.43 -4.65 18.18
CA TYR A 484 -18.13 -4.96 16.93
C TYR A 484 -17.17 -4.93 15.75
N LYS A 485 -17.30 -5.90 14.85
CA LYS A 485 -16.62 -5.91 13.55
C LYS A 485 -17.26 -4.89 12.63
N GLY A 486 -16.44 -4.31 11.77
CA GLY A 486 -16.94 -3.61 10.59
C GLY A 486 -17.20 -4.57 9.45
N ARG A 487 -18.01 -4.11 8.48
CA ARG A 487 -18.30 -4.81 7.24
C ARG A 487 -17.79 -3.99 6.06
N VAL A 488 -17.02 -4.64 5.20
CA VAL A 488 -16.62 -4.11 3.90
C VAL A 488 -17.40 -4.84 2.81
N THR A 489 -17.88 -4.11 1.81
CA THR A 489 -18.55 -4.69 0.64
C THR A 489 -17.97 -4.17 -0.66
N GLY A 490 -17.84 -5.05 -1.66
CA GLY A 490 -17.38 -4.66 -2.98
C GLY A 490 -17.17 -5.82 -3.94
N TRP A 491 -16.57 -5.50 -5.08
CA TRP A 491 -16.23 -6.46 -6.14
C TRP A 491 -14.72 -6.55 -6.38
N GLY A 492 -13.93 -6.14 -5.39
CA GLY A 492 -12.49 -6.28 -5.38
C GLY A 492 -12.06 -7.75 -5.39
N ASN A 493 -10.76 -7.95 -5.56
CA ASN A 493 -10.15 -9.25 -5.59
C ASN A 493 -10.43 -9.99 -4.27
N LEU A 494 -10.77 -11.28 -4.34
CA LEU A 494 -11.02 -12.08 -3.14
C LEU A 494 -9.74 -12.46 -2.38
N LYS A 495 -8.60 -12.33 -3.06
CA LYS A 495 -7.27 -12.66 -2.59
C LYS A 495 -6.28 -11.71 -3.22
N GLU A 496 -5.20 -11.44 -2.50
CA GLU A 496 -4.16 -10.57 -3.01
C GLU A 496 -3.53 -11.17 -4.29
N THR A 497 -3.35 -10.34 -5.32
CA THR A 497 -3.12 -10.78 -6.71
C THR A 497 -1.72 -11.34 -6.98
N TRP A 498 -0.83 -11.37 -5.99
CA TRP A 498 0.53 -11.92 -6.10
C TRP A 498 0.59 -13.45 -5.96
N ALA A 499 -0.42 -14.10 -5.36
CA ALA A 499 -0.29 -15.50 -4.95
C ALA A 499 -0.51 -16.53 -6.08
N THR A 500 -1.05 -16.14 -7.23
CA THR A 500 -1.26 -17.01 -8.41
C THR A 500 -1.34 -16.17 -9.67
N ASN A 501 -0.81 -16.70 -10.79
CA ASN A 501 -0.72 -16.06 -12.11
C ASN A 501 -1.76 -14.93 -12.37
N PRO A 502 -1.31 -13.68 -12.64
CA PRO A 502 -2.15 -12.47 -12.66
C PRO A 502 -3.23 -12.43 -13.74
N SER A 503 -3.23 -13.39 -14.67
CA SER A 503 -4.18 -13.49 -15.78
C SER A 503 -5.43 -14.32 -15.48
N ASN A 504 -5.56 -14.98 -14.31
CA ASN A 504 -6.59 -16.01 -14.10
C ASN A 504 -7.36 -15.99 -12.77
N LEU A 505 -7.26 -14.97 -11.90
CA LEU A 505 -8.21 -14.82 -10.79
C LEU A 505 -9.38 -13.92 -11.24
N PRO A 506 -10.56 -14.50 -11.57
CA PRO A 506 -11.69 -13.68 -11.97
C PRO A 506 -12.15 -12.85 -10.78
N LEU A 507 -12.19 -11.52 -10.93
CA LEU A 507 -12.92 -10.63 -10.02
C LEU A 507 -14.29 -11.25 -9.71
N PRO A 508 -14.76 -11.21 -8.46
CA PRO A 508 -16.01 -11.83 -8.07
C PRO A 508 -17.15 -11.32 -8.95
N THR A 509 -17.98 -12.24 -9.42
CA THR A 509 -19.10 -11.91 -10.31
C THR A 509 -20.25 -11.29 -9.52
N VAL A 510 -20.37 -11.64 -8.26
CA VAL A 510 -21.40 -11.21 -7.31
C VAL A 510 -20.76 -10.31 -6.25
N LEU A 511 -21.51 -9.34 -5.73
CA LEU A 511 -21.06 -8.47 -4.63
C LEU A 511 -20.63 -9.32 -3.44
N GLN A 512 -19.46 -9.03 -2.91
CA GLN A 512 -18.89 -9.73 -1.76
C GLN A 512 -19.06 -8.89 -0.50
N GLN A 513 -19.01 -9.57 0.65
CA GLN A 513 -18.92 -8.95 1.95
C GLN A 513 -17.92 -9.69 2.84
N VAL A 514 -17.21 -8.94 3.67
CA VAL A 514 -16.31 -9.47 4.70
C VAL A 514 -16.50 -8.67 5.99
N HIS A 515 -16.44 -9.36 7.13
CA HIS A 515 -16.43 -8.69 8.44
C HIS A 515 -15.04 -8.77 9.03
N VAL A 516 -14.53 -7.61 9.43
CA VAL A 516 -13.17 -7.44 9.91
C VAL A 516 -13.19 -6.74 11.27
N PRO A 517 -12.45 -7.25 12.27
CA PRO A 517 -12.32 -6.56 13.55
C PRO A 517 -11.46 -5.31 13.37
N ILE A 518 -11.73 -4.31 14.18
CA ILE A 518 -10.92 -3.09 14.24
C ILE A 518 -9.67 -3.41 15.04
N ALA A 519 -8.51 -2.95 14.55
CA ALA A 519 -7.24 -3.11 15.26
C ALA A 519 -6.95 -1.86 16.09
N ASP A 520 -6.43 -2.06 17.30
CA ASP A 520 -6.02 -0.97 18.19
C ASP A 520 -5.00 -0.06 17.48
N GLN A 521 -5.10 1.24 17.74
CA GLN A 521 -4.27 2.23 17.04
C GLN A 521 -2.77 2.02 17.28
N SER A 522 -2.38 1.54 18.46
CA SER A 522 -1.00 1.21 18.80
C SER A 522 -0.47 0.03 17.99
N ILE A 523 -1.28 -1.02 17.81
CA ILE A 523 -0.97 -2.19 16.99
C ILE A 523 -0.90 -1.81 15.51
N CYS A 524 -1.86 -1.01 15.04
CA CYS A 524 -1.89 -0.46 13.69
C CYS A 524 -0.60 0.31 13.38
N LYS A 525 -0.21 1.27 14.25
CA LYS A 525 1.04 2.04 14.13
C LYS A 525 2.28 1.14 14.14
N ALA A 526 2.32 0.11 14.99
CA ALA A 526 3.45 -0.81 15.07
C ALA A 526 3.56 -1.76 13.87
N SER A 527 2.45 -1.99 13.14
CA SER A 527 2.42 -2.92 12.01
C SER A 527 3.11 -2.40 10.75
N THR A 528 3.37 -1.09 10.66
CA THR A 528 3.92 -0.45 9.46
C THR A 528 4.99 0.60 9.79
N LYS A 529 5.85 0.90 8.81
CA LYS A 529 6.80 2.02 8.88
C LYS A 529 6.18 3.33 8.40
N ILE A 530 5.03 3.26 7.70
CA ILE A 530 4.32 4.43 7.20
C ILE A 530 3.66 5.16 8.38
N LYS A 531 3.74 6.49 8.39
CA LYS A 531 3.13 7.30 9.45
C LYS A 531 1.60 7.19 9.42
N VAL A 532 1.02 6.53 10.41
CA VAL A 532 -0.43 6.42 10.60
C VAL A 532 -0.93 7.60 11.44
N THR A 533 -1.86 8.37 10.89
CA THR A 533 -2.49 9.54 11.54
C THR A 533 -3.75 9.13 12.30
N ASP A 534 -4.30 10.04 13.11
CA ASP A 534 -5.58 9.87 13.81
C ASP A 534 -6.82 9.98 12.88
N ASN A 535 -6.61 10.34 11.61
CA ASN A 535 -7.60 10.28 10.53
C ASN A 535 -7.69 8.88 9.89
N MET A 536 -6.83 7.96 10.29
CA MET A 536 -6.79 6.58 9.79
C MET A 536 -7.01 5.59 10.93
N PHE A 537 -7.61 4.46 10.59
CA PHE A 537 -7.65 3.28 11.44
C PHE A 537 -7.34 2.02 10.64
N CYS A 538 -6.89 0.98 11.34
CA CYS A 538 -6.68 -0.34 10.77
C CYS A 538 -7.85 -1.27 11.10
N ALA A 539 -8.17 -2.17 10.18
CA ALA A 539 -9.04 -3.31 10.47
C ALA A 539 -8.53 -4.55 9.74
N GLY A 540 -8.63 -5.70 10.40
CA GLY A 540 -8.09 -6.97 9.91
C GLY A 540 -7.79 -7.92 11.06
N TYR A 541 -7.59 -9.19 10.73
CA TYR A 541 -7.35 -10.22 11.73
C TYR A 541 -5.88 -10.23 12.16
N SER A 542 -5.64 -10.39 13.47
CA SER A 542 -4.29 -10.60 14.02
C SER A 542 -3.67 -11.90 13.47
N PRO A 543 -2.33 -11.95 13.27
CA PRO A 543 -1.64 -13.16 12.80
C PRO A 543 -1.85 -14.39 13.68
N ASP A 544 -2.17 -14.21 14.97
CA ASP A 544 -2.38 -15.30 15.92
C ASP A 544 -3.75 -15.99 15.75
N VAL A 545 -4.63 -15.43 14.93
CA VAL A 545 -6.00 -15.93 14.73
C VAL A 545 -6.05 -16.76 13.44
N SER A 546 -6.58 -17.98 13.54
CA SER A 546 -6.77 -18.86 12.36
C SER A 546 -7.78 -18.35 11.31
N GLN A 547 -8.54 -17.30 11.64
CA GLN A 547 -9.49 -16.63 10.76
C GLN A 547 -8.74 -15.64 9.88
N ARG A 548 -9.14 -15.53 8.62
CA ARG A 548 -8.45 -14.75 7.60
C ARG A 548 -9.44 -13.97 6.75
N GLY A 549 -9.04 -12.82 6.23
CA GLY A 549 -9.90 -11.98 5.41
C GLY A 549 -9.58 -10.51 5.59
N ASP A 550 -9.54 -9.80 4.47
CA ASP A 550 -9.17 -8.40 4.41
C ASP A 550 -9.87 -7.73 3.22
N ALA A 551 -10.04 -6.42 3.27
CA ALA A 551 -10.42 -5.65 2.09
C ALA A 551 -9.27 -5.72 1.08
N CYS A 552 -9.60 -5.82 -0.20
CA CYS A 552 -8.58 -6.09 -1.21
C CYS A 552 -8.70 -5.18 -2.42
N GLU A 553 -7.70 -5.28 -3.30
CA GLU A 553 -7.62 -4.56 -4.57
C GLU A 553 -8.96 -4.53 -5.33
N GLY A 554 -9.53 -3.34 -5.55
CA GLY A 554 -10.82 -3.13 -6.22
C GLY A 554 -12.01 -2.89 -5.29
N ASP A 555 -11.85 -3.06 -3.98
CA ASP A 555 -12.76 -2.53 -2.96
C ASP A 555 -12.41 -1.09 -2.55
N SER A 556 -11.25 -0.59 -2.97
CA SER A 556 -10.77 0.77 -2.73
C SER A 556 -11.82 1.83 -3.05
N GLY A 557 -11.94 2.84 -2.18
CA GLY A 557 -13.00 3.84 -2.20
C GLY A 557 -14.37 3.35 -1.74
N GLY A 558 -14.54 2.05 -1.51
CA GLY A 558 -15.77 1.45 -1.00
C GLY A 558 -16.02 1.73 0.49
N PRO A 559 -17.21 1.38 0.99
CA PRO A 559 -17.60 1.69 2.35
C PRO A 559 -17.15 0.64 3.37
N PHE A 560 -16.62 1.10 4.50
CA PHE A 560 -16.53 0.33 5.74
C PHE A 560 -17.71 0.73 6.64
N VAL A 561 -18.66 -0.18 6.84
CA VAL A 561 -19.92 0.09 7.56
C VAL A 561 -20.05 -0.70 8.84
N MET A 562 -20.71 -0.10 9.82
CA MET A 562 -21.05 -0.70 11.10
C MET A 562 -22.53 -0.47 11.40
N LYS A 563 -23.18 -1.45 12.05
CA LYS A 563 -24.58 -1.33 12.44
C LYS A 563 -24.68 -0.87 13.89
N ASN A 564 -25.38 0.24 14.12
CA ASN A 564 -25.60 0.76 15.46
C ASN A 564 -26.77 0.03 16.13
N PRO A 565 -26.56 -0.63 17.29
CA PRO A 565 -27.62 -1.38 17.96
C PRO A 565 -28.72 -0.49 18.54
N ASP A 566 -28.43 0.78 18.83
CA ASP A 566 -29.37 1.69 19.51
C ASP A 566 -30.50 2.20 18.61
N ASP A 567 -30.18 2.54 17.36
CA ASP A 567 -31.14 3.05 16.37
C ASP A 567 -31.36 2.08 15.20
N ASN A 568 -30.67 0.93 15.20
CA ASN A 568 -30.73 -0.11 14.18
C ASN A 568 -30.37 0.39 12.76
N ARG A 569 -29.55 1.45 12.66
CA ARG A 569 -29.07 2.02 11.38
C ARG A 569 -27.65 1.60 11.05
N TRP A 570 -27.35 1.58 9.76
CA TRP A 570 -26.00 1.37 9.24
C TRP A 570 -25.26 2.70 9.01
N TYR A 571 -24.07 2.80 9.59
CA TYR A 571 -23.19 3.96 9.52
C TYR A 571 -21.90 3.63 8.78
N GLN A 572 -21.47 4.51 7.88
CA GLN A 572 -20.16 4.42 7.24
C GLN A 572 -19.11 5.07 8.13
N VAL A 573 -18.32 4.23 8.81
CA VAL A 573 -17.28 4.67 9.75
C VAL A 573 -15.96 4.94 9.02
N GLY A 574 -15.73 4.23 7.91
CA GLY A 574 -14.52 4.36 7.12
C GLY A 574 -14.73 4.28 5.60
N ILE A 575 -13.69 4.69 4.88
CA ILE A 575 -13.52 4.48 3.43
C ILE A 575 -12.33 3.54 3.25
N VAL A 576 -12.50 2.49 2.44
CA VAL A 576 -11.39 1.57 2.09
C VAL A 576 -10.34 2.37 1.32
N SER A 577 -9.11 2.44 1.83
CA SER A 577 -8.05 3.29 1.25
C SER A 577 -6.95 2.43 0.62
N TRP A 578 -5.94 2.02 1.40
CA TRP A 578 -4.78 1.26 0.95
C TRP A 578 -4.41 0.14 1.95
N GLY A 579 -3.40 -0.66 1.63
CA GLY A 579 -2.81 -1.64 2.54
C GLY A 579 -1.47 -2.16 2.01
N GLU A 580 -0.62 -2.71 2.88
CA GLU A 580 0.67 -3.31 2.49
C GLU A 580 0.52 -4.73 1.88
N GLY A 581 -0.67 -5.03 1.38
CA GLY A 581 -1.16 -6.34 0.94
C GLY A 581 -2.47 -6.69 1.63
N CYS A 582 -3.21 -7.65 1.07
CA CYS A 582 -4.45 -8.12 1.67
C CYS A 582 -4.17 -9.43 2.42
N ASP A 583 -4.66 -9.52 3.66
CA ASP A 583 -4.63 -10.77 4.43
C ASP A 583 -3.21 -11.33 4.63
N ARG A 584 -2.20 -10.45 4.75
CA ARG A 584 -0.81 -10.83 5.10
C ARG A 584 -0.64 -10.91 6.62
N ASP A 585 0.11 -11.90 7.08
CA ASP A 585 0.38 -12.07 8.51
C ASP A 585 1.06 -10.80 9.07
N GLY A 586 0.47 -10.23 10.12
CA GLY A 586 0.97 -9.02 10.78
C GLY A 586 0.71 -7.71 10.02
N LYS A 587 -0.16 -7.71 9.00
CA LYS A 587 -0.59 -6.52 8.26
C LYS A 587 -2.11 -6.36 8.33
N TYR A 588 -2.56 -5.12 8.10
CA TYR A 588 -3.98 -4.73 8.17
C TYR A 588 -4.37 -3.89 6.96
N GLY A 589 -5.67 -3.88 6.63
CA GLY A 589 -6.25 -2.88 5.74
C GLY A 589 -6.34 -1.52 6.44
N PHE A 590 -6.07 -0.45 5.69
CA PHE A 590 -6.15 0.93 6.18
C PHE A 590 -7.41 1.62 5.65
N TYR A 591 -8.05 2.37 6.55
CA TYR A 591 -9.32 3.02 6.29
C TYR A 591 -9.26 4.48 6.74
N THR A 592 -9.82 5.39 5.93
CA THR A 592 -9.96 6.81 6.30
C THR A 592 -11.20 7.00 7.16
N HIS A 593 -11.07 7.62 8.33
CA HIS A 593 -12.20 7.95 9.20
C HIS A 593 -13.16 8.95 8.54
N VAL A 594 -14.46 8.66 8.57
CA VAL A 594 -15.47 9.54 7.97
C VAL A 594 -16.00 10.59 8.95
N PHE A 595 -16.05 10.30 10.26
CA PHE A 595 -16.63 11.24 11.24
C PHE A 595 -15.85 12.57 11.31
N ARG A 596 -14.51 12.52 11.23
CA ARG A 596 -13.64 13.70 11.21
C ARG A 596 -13.82 14.56 9.95
N GLN A 597 -14.47 14.02 8.93
CA GLN A 597 -14.61 14.64 7.61
C GLN A 597 -16.01 15.25 7.40
N LYS A 598 -16.97 15.08 8.34
CA LYS A 598 -18.36 15.54 8.16
C LYS A 598 -18.50 17.04 7.93
N LYS A 599 -17.69 17.86 8.61
CA LYS A 599 -17.74 19.32 8.46
C LYS A 599 -17.12 19.79 7.15
N TRP A 600 -16.04 19.15 6.71
CA TRP A 600 -15.54 19.32 5.35
C TRP A 600 -16.61 18.96 4.31
N ILE A 601 -17.26 17.80 4.45
CA ILE A 601 -18.34 17.35 3.54
C ILE A 601 -19.43 18.42 3.45
N ARG A 602 -19.93 18.92 4.59
CA ARG A 602 -20.94 19.99 4.63
C ARG A 602 -20.47 21.25 3.89
N LYS A 603 -19.26 21.74 4.19
CA LYS A 603 -18.70 22.93 3.53
C LYS A 603 -18.58 22.73 2.01
N ALA A 604 -18.10 21.57 1.57
CA ALA A 604 -17.98 21.24 0.16
C ALA A 604 -19.33 21.22 -0.58
N ILE A 605 -20.37 20.64 0.05
CA ILE A 605 -21.74 20.61 -0.49
C ILE A 605 -22.34 22.02 -0.59
N GLU A 606 -22.27 22.78 0.50
CA GLU A 606 -22.81 24.15 0.55
C GLU A 606 -22.15 25.07 -0.48
N ASN A 607 -20.85 24.93 -0.69
CA ASN A 607 -20.12 25.72 -1.66
C ASN A 607 -20.38 25.30 -3.11
N HIS A 608 -20.77 24.05 -3.35
CA HIS A 608 -21.20 23.63 -4.68
C HIS A 608 -22.56 24.20 -5.08
N ALA A 609 -23.44 24.42 -4.10
CA ALA A 609 -24.78 24.96 -4.32
C ALA A 609 -24.82 26.48 -4.55
N ARG A 610 -23.70 27.19 -4.32
CA ARG A 610 -23.52 28.61 -4.59
C ARG A 610 -22.94 28.83 -5.98
#